data_AF-A0AAD4IUE7-F1
#
_entry.id   AF-A0AAD4IUE7-F1
#
_cell.length_a   1.000
_cell.length_b   1.000
_cell.length_c   1.000
_cell.angle_alpha   90.00
_cell.angle_beta   90.00
_cell.angle_gamma   90.00
#
_symmetry.space_group_name_H-M   'P 1'
#
loop_
_entity.id
_entity.type
_entity.pdbx_description
1 polymer ?
#
loop_
_entity_poly.entity_id
_entity_poly.type
_entity_poly.pdbx_seq_one_letter_code
_entity_poly.pdbx_strand_id
1 'polypeptide(L)'
;MEETPSGSLWLSSLDLVMPDTYHTLCVYFYRSDGSAGADFFDAAVLKAALSRALVEFYPYAGRLKTDDNGRIEINCNCEGVFFSVAECDGTIDDLGGFSPRPDISLIPIVDYS
;
A
#
# COMPACT_ATOMS: atom_id res chain seq x y z
N MET A 1 1.37 7.60 -20.21
CA MET A 1 1.95 6.99 -19.00
C MET A 1 3.44 7.03 -19.17
N GLU A 2 4.17 7.45 -18.15
CA GLU A 2 5.62 7.38 -18.16
C GLU A 2 6.04 5.92 -18.02
N GLU A 3 7.00 5.48 -18.84
CA GLU A 3 7.50 4.11 -18.77
C GLU A 3 8.38 3.96 -17.52
N THR A 4 8.31 2.80 -16.88
CA THR A 4 9.15 2.48 -15.73
C THR A 4 10.12 1.34 -16.07
N PRO A 5 11.26 1.25 -15.38
CA PRO A 5 12.16 0.11 -15.55
C PRO A 5 11.43 -1.21 -15.35
N SER A 6 11.58 -2.11 -16.33
CA SER A 6 11.02 -3.45 -16.29
C SER A 6 12.11 -4.50 -16.11
N GLY A 7 11.74 -5.63 -15.49
CA GLY A 7 12.65 -6.75 -15.24
C GLY A 7 12.68 -7.19 -13.80
N SER A 8 13.69 -7.98 -13.45
CA SER A 8 13.92 -8.45 -12.09
C SER A 8 14.70 -7.46 -11.26
N LEU A 9 14.16 -7.09 -10.10
CA LEU A 9 14.92 -6.42 -9.05
C LEU A 9 15.39 -7.45 -8.03
N TRP A 10 16.71 -7.62 -7.93
CA TRP A 10 17.35 -8.55 -7.00
C TRP A 10 17.21 -8.06 -5.56
N LEU A 11 16.78 -8.96 -4.68
CA LEU A 11 16.64 -8.71 -3.23
C LEU A 11 17.95 -9.02 -2.50
N SER A 12 18.33 -8.16 -1.57
CA SER A 12 19.52 -8.35 -0.72
C SER A 12 19.30 -9.45 0.32
N SER A 13 20.39 -9.91 0.96
CA SER A 13 20.27 -10.89 2.06
C SER A 13 19.44 -10.37 3.23
N LEU A 14 19.37 -9.05 3.45
CA LEU A 14 18.51 -8.46 4.50
C LEU A 14 17.04 -8.50 4.13
N ASP A 15 16.72 -8.33 2.84
CA ASP A 15 15.34 -8.40 2.34
C ASP A 15 14.77 -9.82 2.47
N LEU A 16 15.63 -10.85 2.39
CA LEU A 16 15.25 -12.26 2.52
C LEU A 16 15.18 -12.78 3.97
N VAL A 17 15.41 -11.92 4.97
CA VAL A 17 15.24 -12.30 6.39
C VAL A 17 13.75 -12.45 6.73
N MET A 18 12.89 -11.69 6.05
CA MET A 18 11.45 -11.73 6.26
C MET A 18 10.82 -12.81 5.38
N PRO A 19 9.78 -13.53 5.86
CA PRO A 19 8.99 -14.40 5.02
C PRO A 19 8.36 -13.62 3.86
N ASP A 20 8.19 -14.27 2.72
CA ASP A 20 7.45 -13.75 1.57
C ASP A 20 5.95 -13.57 1.85
N THR A 21 5.44 -14.27 2.86
CA THR A 21 4.08 -14.10 3.39
C THR A 21 4.03 -13.11 4.56
N TYR A 22 4.68 -11.95 4.44
CA TYR A 22 4.69 -10.93 5.49
C TYR A 22 4.43 -9.52 4.93
N HIS A 23 3.50 -8.81 5.56
CA HIS A 23 3.24 -7.39 5.30
C HIS A 23 3.41 -6.59 6.60
N THR A 24 4.16 -5.48 6.53
CA THR A 24 4.12 -4.46 7.58
C THR A 24 2.85 -3.64 7.38
N LEU A 25 1.95 -3.72 8.35
CA LEU A 25 0.63 -3.12 8.29
C LEU A 25 0.59 -1.81 9.09
N CYS A 26 0.03 -0.74 8.52
CA CYS A 26 -0.07 0.56 9.18
C CYS A 26 -1.40 1.25 8.85
N VAL A 27 -1.93 2.04 9.78
CA VAL A 27 -3.11 2.88 9.61
C VAL A 27 -2.74 4.31 9.97
N TYR A 28 -3.06 5.24 9.08
CA TYR A 28 -2.86 6.67 9.30
C TYR A 28 -4.22 7.35 9.40
N PHE A 29 -4.36 8.21 10.39
CA PHE A 29 -5.57 8.97 10.62
C PHE A 29 -5.34 10.46 10.39
N TYR A 30 -6.28 11.09 9.70
CA TYR A 30 -6.23 12.51 9.37
C TYR A 30 -7.56 13.16 9.72
N ARG A 31 -7.49 14.30 10.42
CA ARG A 31 -8.66 15.14 10.70
C ARG A 31 -8.74 16.23 9.65
N SER A 32 -9.90 16.39 9.02
CA SER A 32 -10.16 17.54 8.15
C SER A 32 -10.19 18.82 9.00
N ASP A 33 -9.51 19.87 8.54
CA ASP A 33 -9.57 21.20 9.14
C ASP A 33 -10.76 22.05 8.63
N GLY A 34 -11.63 21.44 7.81
CA GLY A 34 -12.80 22.07 7.21
C GLY A 34 -12.50 22.94 5.98
N SER A 35 -11.23 23.17 5.63
CA SER A 35 -10.84 24.03 4.51
C SER A 35 -11.07 23.38 3.15
N ALA A 36 -10.92 22.06 3.07
CA ALA A 36 -11.05 21.28 1.84
C ALA A 36 -12.50 20.84 1.52
N GLY A 37 -13.45 21.05 2.42
CA GLY A 37 -14.85 20.67 2.20
C GLY A 37 -15.02 19.22 1.74
N ALA A 38 -15.76 19.03 0.65
CA ALA A 38 -16.00 17.72 0.03
C ALA A 38 -14.79 17.14 -0.73
N ASP A 39 -13.75 17.95 -0.97
CA ASP A 39 -12.55 17.55 -1.72
C ASP A 39 -11.47 16.92 -0.81
N PHE A 40 -11.70 16.86 0.50
CA PHE A 40 -10.78 16.23 1.44
C PHE A 40 -10.64 14.73 1.12
N PHE A 41 -9.45 14.34 0.63
CA PHE A 41 -9.15 12.98 0.15
C PHE A 41 -10.00 12.53 -1.04
N ASP A 42 -10.20 13.41 -2.03
CA ASP A 42 -10.77 13.00 -3.31
C ASP A 42 -10.01 11.79 -3.91
N ALA A 43 -10.76 10.71 -4.16
CA ALA A 43 -10.19 9.44 -4.57
C ALA A 43 -9.53 9.48 -5.96
N ALA A 44 -10.04 10.32 -6.88
CA ALA A 44 -9.48 10.45 -8.21
C ALA A 44 -8.13 11.21 -8.16
N VAL A 45 -8.05 12.26 -7.34
CA VAL A 45 -6.81 13.00 -7.08
C VAL A 45 -5.77 12.09 -6.44
N LEU A 46 -6.15 11.31 -5.42
CA LEU A 46 -5.23 10.37 -4.75
C LEU A 46 -4.75 9.27 -5.69
N LYS A 47 -5.64 8.67 -6.49
CA LYS A 47 -5.27 7.65 -7.48
C LYS A 47 -4.31 8.20 -8.54
N ALA A 48 -4.54 9.43 -9.01
CA ALA A 48 -3.64 10.10 -9.95
C ALA A 48 -2.29 10.44 -9.31
N ALA A 49 -2.27 10.87 -8.05
CA ALA A 49 -1.04 11.12 -7.29
C ALA A 49 -0.23 9.83 -7.08
N LEU A 50 -0.89 8.74 -6.68
CA LEU A 50 -0.26 7.42 -6.52
C LEU A 50 0.33 6.92 -7.85
N SER A 51 -0.38 7.07 -8.96
CA SER A 51 0.14 6.71 -10.29
C SER A 51 1.42 7.47 -10.64
N ARG A 52 1.56 8.74 -10.23
CA ARG A 52 2.80 9.50 -10.44
C ARG A 52 3.92 9.04 -9.51
N ALA A 53 3.60 8.77 -8.24
CA ALA A 53 4.58 8.26 -7.28
C ALA A 53 5.16 6.90 -7.72
N LEU A 54 4.33 6.02 -8.28
CA LEU A 54 4.76 4.70 -8.75
C LEU A 54 5.73 4.74 -9.93
N VAL A 55 5.96 5.90 -10.57
CA VAL A 55 7.05 6.03 -11.56
C VAL A 55 8.41 5.90 -10.88
N GLU A 56 8.61 6.65 -9.80
CA GLU A 56 9.84 6.62 -9.01
C GLU A 56 9.92 5.37 -8.13
N PHE A 57 8.78 4.92 -7.61
CA PHE A 57 8.64 3.78 -6.72
C PHE A 57 8.11 2.54 -7.45
N TYR A 58 8.56 2.33 -8.68
CA TYR A 58 8.08 1.27 -9.59
C TYR A 58 8.08 -0.17 -9.03
N PRO A 59 8.98 -0.59 -8.11
CA PRO A 59 8.93 -1.96 -7.59
C PRO A 59 7.63 -2.27 -6.83
N TYR A 60 6.96 -1.26 -6.27
CA TYR A 60 5.67 -1.46 -5.60
C TYR A 60 4.55 -1.89 -6.55
N ALA A 61 4.66 -1.55 -7.84
CA ALA A 61 3.72 -1.99 -8.86
C ALA A 61 4.04 -3.39 -9.43
N GLY A 62 5.06 -4.06 -8.89
CA GLY A 62 5.52 -5.39 -9.30
C GLY A 62 4.86 -6.55 -8.54
N ARG A 63 5.43 -7.75 -8.70
CA ARG A 63 5.06 -8.98 -7.99
C ARG A 63 6.29 -9.71 -7.48
N LEU A 64 6.17 -10.40 -6.35
CA LEU A 64 7.19 -11.37 -5.95
C LEU A 64 7.21 -12.51 -6.97
N LYS A 65 8.41 -12.96 -7.33
CA LYS A 65 8.63 -14.18 -8.10
C LYS A 65 9.86 -14.91 -7.57
N THR A 66 9.94 -16.19 -7.90
CA THR A 66 11.09 -17.04 -7.57
C THR A 66 11.90 -17.26 -8.84
N ASP A 67 13.23 -17.07 -8.77
CA ASP A 67 14.16 -17.34 -9.87
C ASP A 67 14.45 -18.85 -10.04
N ASP A 68 15.25 -19.20 -11.06
CA ASP A 68 15.63 -20.59 -11.34
C ASP A 68 16.42 -21.27 -10.20
N ASN A 69 16.98 -20.48 -9.27
CA ASN A 69 17.74 -20.96 -8.13
C ASN A 69 16.90 -21.03 -6.84
N GLY A 70 15.59 -20.73 -6.91
CA GLY A 70 14.72 -20.70 -5.74
C GLY A 70 14.82 -19.39 -4.93
N ARG A 71 15.47 -18.35 -5.44
CA ARG A 71 15.63 -17.07 -4.76
C ARG A 71 14.47 -16.14 -5.12
N ILE A 72 13.94 -15.44 -4.11
CA ILE A 72 12.87 -14.46 -4.29
C ILE A 72 13.44 -13.15 -4.85
N GLU A 73 12.74 -12.59 -5.83
CA GLU A 73 13.00 -11.31 -6.47
C GLU A 73 11.70 -10.56 -6.77
N ILE A 74 11.78 -9.27 -7.06
CA ILE A 74 10.61 -8.48 -7.49
C ILE A 74 10.58 -8.44 -9.02
N ASN A 75 9.51 -8.96 -9.60
CA ASN A 75 9.17 -8.77 -11.00
C ASN A 75 8.55 -7.38 -11.19
N CYS A 76 9.31 -6.43 -11.70
CA CYS A 76 8.84 -5.08 -12.03
C CYS A 76 8.02 -5.11 -13.34
N ASN A 77 6.78 -5.59 -13.24
CA ASN A 77 5.89 -5.87 -14.37
C ASN A 77 4.75 -4.87 -14.56
N CYS A 78 4.73 -3.78 -13.79
CA CYS A 78 3.73 -2.73 -13.88
C CYS A 78 2.27 -3.20 -13.72
N GLU A 79 2.02 -4.32 -13.03
CA GLU A 79 0.64 -4.76 -12.76
C GLU A 79 -0.12 -3.80 -11.82
N GLY A 80 0.59 -2.90 -11.16
CA GLY A 80 0.02 -1.85 -10.33
C GLY A 80 -0.20 -2.31 -8.89
N VAL A 81 -0.84 -1.42 -8.12
CA VAL A 81 -1.12 -1.58 -6.69
C VAL A 81 -2.62 -1.64 -6.43
N PHE A 82 -3.00 -2.37 -5.38
CA PHE A 82 -4.38 -2.40 -4.91
C PHE A 82 -4.75 -1.07 -4.25
N PHE A 83 -5.89 -0.50 -4.64
CA PHE A 83 -6.44 0.74 -4.09
C PHE A 83 -7.94 0.60 -3.93
N SER A 84 -8.44 0.70 -2.69
CA SER A 84 -9.86 0.61 -2.35
C SER A 84 -10.29 1.81 -1.52
N VAL A 85 -11.51 2.27 -1.74
CA VAL A 85 -12.16 3.31 -0.94
C VAL A 85 -13.31 2.65 -0.18
N ALA A 86 -13.45 3.01 1.09
CA ALA A 86 -14.54 2.56 1.95
C ALA A 86 -15.11 3.76 2.71
N GLU A 87 -16.38 3.66 3.08
CA GLU A 87 -17.12 4.65 3.85
C GLU A 87 -17.72 3.97 5.09
N CYS A 88 -17.85 4.72 6.18
CA CYS A 88 -18.50 4.26 7.40
C CYS A 88 -19.32 5.37 8.04
N ASP A 89 -20.40 5.02 8.74
CA ASP A 89 -21.26 5.96 9.45
C ASP A 89 -20.65 6.50 10.78
N GLY A 90 -19.37 6.19 11.05
CA GLY A 90 -18.65 6.60 12.25
C GLY A 90 -17.81 7.86 12.06
N THR A 91 -17.34 8.43 13.17
CA THR A 91 -16.45 9.60 13.20
C THR A 91 -15.05 9.23 13.67
N ILE A 92 -14.06 10.06 13.36
CA ILE A 92 -12.68 9.86 13.85
C ILE A 92 -12.58 9.93 15.38
N ASP A 93 -13.51 10.63 16.04
CA ASP A 93 -13.54 10.75 17.50
C ASP A 93 -13.98 9.43 18.17
N ASP A 94 -14.77 8.61 17.48
CA ASP A 94 -15.18 7.27 17.95
C ASP A 94 -13.99 6.30 18.08
N LEU A 95 -12.87 6.62 17.42
CA LEU A 95 -11.63 5.83 17.46
C LEU A 95 -10.75 6.13 18.68
N GLY A 96 -11.23 6.93 19.64
CA GLY A 96 -10.56 7.08 20.95
C GLY A 96 -9.24 7.86 20.90
N GLY A 97 -9.15 8.88 20.04
CA GLY A 97 -8.01 9.81 20.01
C GLY A 97 -6.68 9.17 19.61
N PHE A 98 -6.70 8.15 18.75
CA PHE A 98 -5.53 7.42 18.25
C PHE A 98 -4.80 6.55 19.29
N SER A 99 -5.42 6.31 20.45
CA SER A 99 -4.96 5.27 21.37
C SER A 99 -5.19 3.88 20.73
N PRO A 100 -4.31 2.88 20.96
CA PRO A 100 -4.52 1.53 20.45
C PRO A 100 -5.88 0.95 20.87
N ARG A 101 -6.70 0.55 19.90
CA ARG A 101 -8.03 -0.06 20.09
C ARG A 101 -8.04 -1.49 19.56
N PRO A 102 -7.75 -2.51 20.39
CA PRO A 102 -7.71 -3.90 19.93
C PRO A 102 -9.09 -4.45 19.54
N ASP A 103 -10.16 -3.76 19.92
CA ASP A 103 -11.55 -4.07 19.54
C ASP A 103 -11.92 -3.61 18.12
N ILE A 104 -11.07 -2.79 17.48
CA ILE A 104 -11.32 -2.23 16.15
C ILE A 104 -10.21 -2.71 15.20
N SER A 105 -10.57 -3.47 14.17
CA SER A 105 -9.65 -3.90 13.11
C SER A 105 -9.95 -3.16 11.81
N LEU A 106 -9.16 -2.12 11.51
CA LEU A 106 -9.27 -1.36 10.26
C LEU A 106 -8.36 -1.87 9.15
N ILE A 107 -7.44 -2.78 9.49
CA ILE A 107 -6.52 -3.34 8.52
C ILE A 107 -7.16 -4.55 7.87
N PRO A 108 -7.28 -4.60 6.53
CA PRO A 108 -7.75 -5.78 5.83
C PRO A 108 -6.87 -6.99 6.11
N ILE A 109 -7.49 -8.16 6.20
CA ILE A 109 -6.76 -9.43 6.26
C ILE A 109 -6.11 -9.65 4.89
N VAL A 110 -4.79 -9.87 4.88
CA VAL A 110 -4.07 -10.27 3.69
C VAL A 110 -4.20 -11.79 3.55
N ASP A 111 -4.71 -12.23 2.41
CA ASP A 111 -4.74 -13.63 2.04
C ASP A 111 -3.38 -14.04 1.46
N TYR A 112 -2.75 -15.03 2.09
CA TYR A 112 -1.46 -15.60 1.67
C TYR A 112 -1.61 -17.06 1.21
N SER A 113 -2.85 -17.54 1.04
CA SER A 113 -3.13 -18.92 0.62
C SER A 113 -2.82 -19.19 -0.86
#